data_AF-A0A1M5V1F7-F1
#
_entry.id   AF-A0A1M5V1F7-F1
#
_cell.length_a   1.000
_cell.length_b   1.000
_cell.length_c   1.000
_cell.angle_alpha   90.00
_cell.angle_beta   90.00
_cell.angle_gamma   90.00
#
_symmetry.space_group_name_H-M   'P 1'
#
loop_
_entity.id
_entity.type
_entity.pdbx_description
1 polymer ?
#
loop_
_entity_poly.entity_id
_entity_poly.type
_entity_poly.pdbx_seq_one_letter_code
_entity_poly.pdbx_strand_id
1 'polypeptide(L)'
;MARKKQQEDYEQRLRDSFAHWQHLHEYGGQDPSWPDGTNLNLIRNHIYYYKHKIVETMAPGTYPEIYYRAVPPEVANDYMARSNEIRETAKASLVLYLSDENYQYLSKRIDSLDPQQAKKLCVGNILNYAAGLATAIKKDDLVTMRRHRNPGSYLAAFVSCAEKVKNLKPPENEQLNLFYSTDDKEQDMDDEEWEM
;
A
#
# COMPACT_ATOMS: atom_id res chain seq x y z
N MET A 1 -18.67 -30.00 -25.04
CA MET A 1 -19.61 -29.07 -24.36
C MET A 1 -19.32 -27.66 -24.85
N ALA A 2 -20.25 -27.03 -25.58
CA ALA A 2 -20.05 -25.69 -26.10
C ALA A 2 -20.20 -24.66 -24.95
N ARG A 3 -19.18 -23.81 -24.75
CA ARG A 3 -19.29 -22.62 -23.89
C ARG A 3 -20.39 -21.73 -24.50
N LYS A 4 -21.55 -21.65 -23.85
CA LYS A 4 -22.53 -20.59 -24.14
C LYS A 4 -21.81 -19.25 -23.94
N LYS A 5 -21.45 -18.56 -25.03
CA LYS A 5 -21.00 -17.17 -24.97
C LYS A 5 -22.16 -16.39 -24.35
N GLN A 6 -21.98 -15.94 -23.12
CA GLN A 6 -22.89 -14.99 -22.50
C GLN A 6 -22.90 -13.78 -23.44
N GLN A 7 -24.04 -13.49 -24.05
CA GLN A 7 -24.17 -12.34 -24.94
C GLN A 7 -23.92 -11.11 -24.06
N GLU A 8 -22.84 -10.39 -24.35
CA GLU A 8 -22.47 -9.22 -23.56
C GLU A 8 -23.50 -8.11 -23.80
N ASP A 9 -24.11 -7.64 -22.73
CA ASP A 9 -25.09 -6.54 -22.78
C ASP A 9 -24.33 -5.21 -22.92
N TYR A 10 -24.05 -4.83 -24.17
CA TYR A 10 -23.33 -3.61 -24.50
C TYR A 10 -24.08 -2.34 -24.09
N GLU A 11 -25.42 -2.38 -24.03
CA GLU A 11 -26.21 -1.25 -23.54
C GLU A 11 -25.93 -1.03 -22.05
N GLN A 12 -26.04 -2.07 -21.24
CA GLN A 12 -25.80 -1.97 -19.81
C GLN A 12 -24.34 -1.58 -19.53
N ARG A 13 -23.37 -2.18 -20.22
CA ARG A 13 -21.95 -1.81 -20.10
C ARG A 13 -21.67 -0.34 -20.43
N LEU A 14 -22.36 0.20 -21.44
CA LEU A 14 -22.25 1.61 -21.79
C LEU A 14 -22.86 2.50 -20.71
N ARG A 15 -24.02 2.14 -20.14
CA ARG A 15 -24.65 2.84 -19.00
C ARG A 15 -23.73 2.85 -17.79
N ASP A 16 -23.16 1.70 -17.43
CA ASP A 16 -22.22 1.56 -16.30
C ASP A 16 -20.97 2.40 -16.52
N SER A 17 -20.43 2.44 -17.74
CA SER A 17 -19.25 3.23 -18.06
C SER A 17 -19.50 4.74 -17.92
N PHE A 18 -20.66 5.23 -18.36
CA PHE A 18 -21.05 6.62 -18.15
C PHE A 18 -21.23 6.95 -16.66
N ALA A 19 -21.91 6.08 -15.91
CA ALA A 19 -22.11 6.27 -14.48
C ALA A 19 -20.78 6.27 -13.72
N HIS A 20 -19.88 5.35 -14.05
CA HIS A 20 -18.55 5.26 -13.45
C HIS A 20 -17.68 6.47 -13.80
N TRP A 21 -17.67 6.93 -15.05
CA TRP A 21 -16.94 8.14 -15.42
C TRP A 21 -17.42 9.35 -14.60
N GLN A 22 -18.74 9.52 -14.49
CA GLN A 22 -19.33 10.64 -13.74
C GLN A 22 -18.99 10.55 -12.25
N HIS A 23 -19.15 9.37 -11.64
CA HIS A 23 -18.80 9.16 -10.23
C HIS A 23 -17.31 9.41 -9.98
N LEU A 24 -16.42 8.88 -10.82
CA LEU A 24 -14.98 9.09 -10.67
C LEU A 24 -14.61 10.57 -10.81
N HIS A 25 -15.24 11.29 -11.75
CA HIS A 25 -14.98 12.70 -11.98
C HIS A 25 -15.37 13.57 -10.77
N GLU A 26 -16.47 13.22 -10.09
CA GLU A 26 -17.03 13.98 -8.97
C GLU A 26 -16.46 13.58 -7.60
N TYR A 27 -16.21 12.28 -7.38
CA TYR A 27 -15.84 11.72 -6.08
C TYR A 27 -14.38 11.27 -5.99
N GLY A 28 -13.71 11.08 -7.12
CA GLY A 28 -12.38 10.49 -7.19
C GLY A 28 -12.35 8.99 -6.97
N GLY A 29 -11.21 8.39 -7.29
CA GLY A 29 -10.99 6.95 -7.22
C GLY A 29 -10.29 6.50 -5.93
N GLN A 30 -9.90 5.23 -5.90
CA GLN A 30 -9.07 4.64 -4.85
C GLN A 30 -7.78 4.01 -5.40
N ASP A 31 -7.45 4.30 -6.67
CA ASP A 31 -6.25 3.75 -7.30
C ASP A 31 -5.00 4.16 -6.51
N PRO A 32 -4.13 3.23 -6.11
CA PRO A 32 -2.96 3.58 -5.31
C PRO A 32 -1.83 4.21 -6.14
N SER A 33 -1.88 4.13 -7.47
CA SER A 33 -0.75 4.38 -8.35
C SER A 33 -1.02 5.46 -9.40
N TRP A 34 -2.29 5.66 -9.79
CA TRP A 34 -2.65 6.53 -10.90
C TRP A 34 -3.58 7.67 -10.49
N PRO A 35 -3.40 8.90 -11.03
CA PRO A 35 -4.38 9.96 -10.85
C PRO A 35 -5.75 9.60 -11.44
N ASP A 36 -6.78 10.34 -11.02
CA ASP A 36 -8.15 10.12 -11.50
C ASP A 36 -8.28 10.39 -13.01
N GLY A 37 -7.53 11.37 -13.53
CA GLY A 37 -7.49 11.71 -14.96
C GLY A 37 -7.16 10.53 -15.87
N THR A 38 -6.10 9.79 -15.55
CA THR A 38 -5.71 8.57 -16.26
C THR A 38 -6.88 7.56 -16.29
N ASN A 39 -7.52 7.32 -15.15
CA ASN A 39 -8.63 6.38 -15.05
C ASN A 39 -9.89 6.87 -15.77
N LEU A 40 -10.17 8.18 -15.76
CA LEU A 40 -11.26 8.79 -16.53
C LEU A 40 -11.08 8.58 -18.03
N ASN A 41 -9.85 8.73 -18.53
CA ASN A 41 -9.54 8.52 -19.95
C ASN A 41 -9.63 7.04 -20.33
N LEU A 42 -9.28 6.11 -19.44
CA LEU A 42 -9.52 4.68 -19.64
C LEU A 42 -11.02 4.35 -19.75
N ILE A 43 -11.85 4.88 -18.85
CA ILE A 43 -13.30 4.69 -18.91
C ILE A 43 -13.88 5.31 -20.18
N ARG A 44 -13.37 6.49 -20.59
CA ARG A 44 -13.75 7.13 -21.85
C ARG A 44 -13.46 6.21 -23.06
N ASN A 45 -12.33 5.50 -23.07
CA ASN A 45 -12.02 4.51 -24.10
C ASN A 45 -13.01 3.34 -24.09
N HIS A 46 -13.46 2.89 -22.90
CA HIS A 46 -14.53 1.88 -22.80
C HIS A 46 -15.85 2.38 -23.39
N ILE A 47 -16.22 3.65 -23.18
CA ILE A 47 -17.42 4.25 -23.78
C ILE A 47 -17.35 4.20 -25.30
N TYR A 48 -16.20 4.56 -25.90
CA TYR A 48 -16.01 4.41 -27.35
C TYR A 48 -16.15 2.96 -27.79
N TYR A 49 -15.49 2.04 -27.10
CA TYR A 49 -15.55 0.61 -27.40
C TYR A 49 -16.99 0.08 -27.42
N TYR A 50 -17.80 0.37 -26.39
CA TYR A 50 -19.17 -0.11 -26.32
C TYR A 50 -20.09 0.53 -27.36
N LYS A 51 -19.88 1.82 -27.69
CA LYS A 51 -20.57 2.45 -28.82
C LYS A 51 -20.24 1.75 -30.14
N HIS A 52 -18.98 1.43 -30.40
CA HIS A 52 -18.59 0.66 -31.59
C HIS A 52 -19.24 -0.73 -31.60
N LYS A 53 -19.28 -1.42 -30.46
CA LYS A 53 -19.92 -2.74 -30.36
C LYS A 53 -21.43 -2.69 -30.64
N ILE A 54 -22.13 -1.64 -30.20
CA ILE A 54 -23.55 -1.43 -30.53
C ILE A 54 -23.74 -1.31 -32.04
N VAL A 55 -22.91 -0.52 -32.73
CA VAL A 55 -22.98 -0.37 -34.19
C VAL A 55 -22.68 -1.68 -34.92
N GLU A 56 -21.71 -2.45 -34.45
CA GLU A 56 -21.33 -3.75 -35.06
C GLU A 56 -22.40 -4.83 -34.90
N THR A 57 -23.20 -4.77 -33.83
CA THR A 57 -24.09 -5.88 -33.43
C THR A 57 -25.57 -5.60 -33.58
N MET A 58 -25.98 -4.34 -33.74
CA MET A 58 -27.36 -3.93 -33.87
C MET A 58 -27.63 -3.31 -35.25
N ALA A 59 -28.87 -3.40 -35.72
CA ALA A 59 -29.27 -2.79 -36.97
C ALA A 59 -29.28 -1.24 -36.86
N PRO A 60 -28.93 -0.51 -37.93
CA PRO A 60 -29.08 0.94 -37.96
C PRO A 60 -30.51 1.37 -37.61
N GLY A 61 -30.66 2.33 -36.70
CA GLY A 61 -31.95 2.83 -36.25
C GLY A 61 -32.55 2.10 -35.03
N THR A 62 -31.95 1.01 -34.56
CA THR A 62 -32.40 0.29 -33.35
C THR A 62 -31.46 0.45 -32.16
N TYR A 63 -30.59 1.47 -32.18
CA TYR A 63 -29.62 1.70 -31.11
C TYR A 63 -30.31 2.19 -29.83
N PRO A 64 -29.82 1.75 -28.65
CA PRO A 64 -30.39 2.16 -27.38
C PRO A 64 -30.16 3.66 -27.13
N GLU A 65 -31.04 4.30 -26.36
CA GLU A 65 -31.00 5.76 -26.12
C GLU A 65 -29.64 6.25 -25.59
N ILE A 66 -29.02 5.47 -24.71
CA ILE A 66 -27.70 5.76 -24.13
C ILE A 66 -26.59 5.89 -25.21
N TYR A 67 -26.76 5.26 -26.38
CA TYR A 67 -25.84 5.39 -27.51
C TYR A 67 -25.73 6.83 -28.01
N TYR A 68 -26.79 7.63 -27.91
CA TYR A 68 -26.79 9.01 -28.40
C TYR A 68 -26.22 10.02 -27.39
N ARG A 69 -25.97 9.60 -26.15
CA ARG A 69 -25.30 10.45 -25.15
C ARG A 69 -23.90 10.83 -25.64
N ALA A 70 -23.54 12.11 -25.55
CA ALA A 70 -22.22 12.59 -25.92
C ALA A 70 -21.14 11.90 -25.07
N VAL A 71 -20.02 11.52 -25.70
CA VAL A 71 -18.87 10.97 -24.98
C VAL A 71 -18.30 12.06 -24.07
N PRO A 72 -17.91 11.75 -22.82
CA PRO A 72 -17.32 12.75 -21.94
C PRO A 72 -16.04 13.34 -22.54
N PRO A 73 -15.70 14.59 -22.20
CA PRO A 73 -14.46 15.21 -22.65
C PRO A 73 -13.24 14.43 -22.15
N GLU A 74 -12.13 14.56 -22.86
CA GLU A 74 -10.84 14.09 -22.36
C GLU A 74 -10.39 14.98 -21.20
N VAL A 75 -9.81 14.35 -20.18
CA VAL A 75 -9.37 15.04 -18.96
C VAL A 75 -7.85 14.96 -18.88
N ALA A 76 -7.19 15.96 -18.28
CA ALA A 76 -5.75 15.92 -18.08
C ALA A 76 -5.36 14.68 -17.25
N ASN A 77 -4.28 13.98 -17.63
CA ASN A 77 -3.89 12.73 -16.98
C ASN A 77 -3.52 12.89 -15.50
N ASP A 78 -3.09 14.08 -15.09
CA ASP A 78 -2.75 14.44 -13.70
C ASP A 78 -3.95 14.96 -12.90
N TYR A 79 -5.15 15.01 -13.49
CA TYR A 79 -6.36 15.41 -12.79
C TYR A 79 -6.62 14.53 -11.56
N MET A 80 -6.96 15.19 -10.46
CA MET A 80 -7.36 14.56 -9.20
C MET A 80 -8.66 15.20 -8.72
N ALA A 81 -9.70 14.38 -8.58
CA ALA A 81 -10.94 14.86 -8.02
C ALA A 81 -10.76 15.14 -6.52
N ARG A 82 -11.42 16.18 -6.01
CA ARG A 82 -11.42 16.55 -4.58
C ARG A 82 -10.01 16.72 -3.99
N SER A 83 -9.09 17.29 -4.77
CA SER A 83 -7.71 17.52 -4.37
C SER A 83 -7.57 18.26 -3.03
N ASN A 84 -8.43 19.23 -2.75
CA ASN A 84 -8.44 19.94 -1.46
C ASN A 84 -8.79 19.02 -0.28
N GLU A 85 -9.83 18.19 -0.42
CA GLU A 85 -10.22 17.22 0.61
C GLU A 85 -9.10 16.20 0.86
N ILE A 86 -8.39 15.78 -0.19
CA ILE A 86 -7.23 14.88 -0.09
C ILE A 86 -6.12 15.54 0.72
N ARG A 87 -5.79 16.81 0.44
CA ARG A 87 -4.76 17.56 1.18
C ARG A 87 -5.12 17.73 2.66
N GLU A 88 -6.36 18.10 2.96
CA GLU A 88 -6.85 18.27 4.33
C GLU A 88 -6.79 16.95 5.10
N THR A 89 -7.32 15.88 4.50
CA THR A 89 -7.33 14.56 5.13
C THR A 89 -5.91 14.04 5.35
N ALA A 90 -5.00 14.23 4.39
CA ALA A 90 -3.60 13.83 4.53
C ALA A 90 -2.90 14.52 5.70
N LYS A 91 -3.13 15.83 5.88
CA LYS A 91 -2.59 16.58 7.03
C LYS A 91 -3.16 16.04 8.34
N ALA A 92 -4.46 15.78 8.41
CA ALA A 92 -5.10 15.21 9.59
C ALA A 92 -4.54 13.81 9.92
N SER A 93 -4.42 12.93 8.93
CA SER A 93 -3.82 11.60 9.08
C SER A 93 -2.38 11.67 9.57
N LEU A 94 -1.57 12.61 9.06
CA LEU A 94 -0.19 12.79 9.51
C LEU A 94 -0.14 13.19 10.99
N VAL A 95 -0.99 14.11 11.43
CA VAL A 95 -1.08 14.48 12.85
C VAL A 95 -1.41 13.26 13.71
N LEU A 96 -2.39 12.45 13.31
CA LEU A 96 -2.74 11.22 14.02
C LEU A 96 -1.56 10.26 14.12
N TYR A 97 -0.82 10.04 13.03
CA TYR A 97 0.34 9.16 13.03
C TYR A 97 1.44 9.63 13.98
N LEU A 98 1.74 10.93 13.99
CA LEU A 98 2.78 11.50 14.85
C LEU A 98 2.39 11.51 16.34
N SER A 99 1.09 11.61 16.64
CA SER A 99 0.55 11.55 18.01
C SER A 99 0.39 10.13 18.54
N ASP A 100 0.46 9.10 17.69
CA ASP A 100 0.23 7.71 18.10
C ASP A 100 1.36 7.18 19.00
N GLU A 101 1.00 6.62 20.15
CA GLU A 101 1.95 6.13 21.15
C GLU A 101 2.79 4.95 20.62
N ASN A 102 2.20 4.09 19.78
CA ASN A 102 2.91 2.94 19.21
C ASN A 102 3.91 3.41 18.15
N TYR A 103 3.54 4.39 17.32
CA TYR A 103 4.45 5.04 16.40
C TYR A 103 5.65 5.67 17.13
N GLN A 104 5.39 6.45 18.19
CA GLN A 104 6.45 7.06 19.00
C GLN A 104 7.34 6.02 19.69
N TYR A 105 6.76 4.93 20.19
CA TYR A 105 7.50 3.80 20.76
C TYR A 105 8.43 3.16 19.73
N LEU A 106 7.90 2.81 18.55
CA LEU A 106 8.66 2.20 17.46
C LEU A 106 9.78 3.12 16.97
N SER A 107 9.51 4.43 16.87
CA SER A 107 10.50 5.42 16.44
C SER A 107 11.68 5.55 17.42
N LYS A 108 11.47 5.36 18.73
CA LYS A 108 12.56 5.37 19.72
C LYS A 108 13.29 4.04 19.79
N ARG A 109 12.59 2.94 19.50
CA ARG A 109 13.12 1.58 19.62
C ARG A 109 13.96 1.17 18.40
N ILE A 110 13.71 1.74 17.22
CA ILE A 110 14.34 1.33 15.95
C ILE A 110 15.87 1.28 16.02
N ASP A 111 16.52 2.28 16.63
CA ASP A 111 17.99 2.36 16.72
C ASP A 111 18.59 1.31 17.66
N SER A 112 17.79 0.78 18.59
CA SER A 112 18.19 -0.26 19.54
C SER A 112 17.86 -1.69 19.08
N LEU A 113 17.14 -1.83 17.96
CA LEU A 113 16.79 -3.13 17.42
C LEU A 113 17.92 -3.67 16.55
N ASP A 114 18.09 -5.00 16.59
CA ASP A 114 18.91 -5.67 15.61
C ASP A 114 18.36 -5.40 14.18
N PRO A 115 19.21 -4.98 13.22
CA PRO A 115 18.77 -4.64 11.87
C PRO A 115 18.03 -5.78 11.14
N GLN A 116 18.41 -7.04 11.39
CA GLN A 116 17.76 -8.19 10.76
C GLN A 116 16.36 -8.41 11.34
N GLN A 117 16.19 -8.24 12.65
CA GLN A 117 14.89 -8.28 13.31
C GLN A 117 13.99 -7.12 12.88
N ALA A 118 14.53 -5.89 12.83
CA ALA A 118 13.79 -4.70 12.39
C ALA A 118 13.29 -4.84 10.94
N LYS A 119 14.10 -5.43 10.06
CA LYS A 119 13.72 -5.76 8.68
C LYS A 119 12.65 -6.84 8.63
N LYS A 120 12.78 -7.92 9.41
CA LYS A 120 11.81 -9.03 9.48
C LYS A 120 10.44 -8.56 9.97
N LEU A 121 10.41 -7.64 10.94
CA LEU A 121 9.18 -7.06 11.48
C LEU A 121 8.66 -5.86 10.69
N CYS A 122 9.34 -5.47 9.60
CA CYS A 122 9.00 -4.34 8.74
C CYS A 122 8.86 -3.00 9.49
N VAL A 123 9.59 -2.82 10.60
CA VAL A 123 9.47 -1.61 11.45
C VAL A 123 9.78 -0.35 10.64
N GLY A 124 10.84 -0.39 9.82
CA GLY A 124 11.20 0.72 8.94
C GLY A 124 10.11 1.08 7.92
N ASN A 125 9.45 0.08 7.31
CA ASN A 125 8.36 0.34 6.36
C ASN A 125 7.18 1.03 7.04
N ILE A 126 6.92 0.68 8.29
CA ILE A 126 5.82 1.24 9.08
C ILE A 126 6.13 2.68 9.47
N LEU A 127 7.35 2.98 9.92
CA LEU A 127 7.77 4.35 10.20
C LEU A 127 7.75 5.22 8.92
N ASN A 128 8.06 4.61 7.78
CA ASN A 128 8.00 5.27 6.47
C ASN A 128 6.58 5.65 6.02
N TYR A 129 5.52 5.11 6.63
CA TYR A 129 4.17 5.59 6.32
C TYR A 129 3.98 7.07 6.71
N ALA A 130 4.46 7.48 7.89
CA ALA A 130 4.39 8.87 8.32
C ALA A 130 5.39 9.75 7.56
N ALA A 131 6.65 9.31 7.42
CA ALA A 131 7.68 10.07 6.71
C ALA A 131 7.36 10.24 5.21
N GLY A 132 6.81 9.20 4.59
CA GLY A 132 6.34 9.20 3.20
C GLY A 132 5.17 10.17 3.01
N LEU A 133 4.18 10.13 3.91
CA LEU A 133 3.05 11.07 3.88
C LEU A 133 3.51 12.52 4.06
N ALA A 134 4.43 12.79 4.99
CA ALA A 134 5.00 14.13 5.17
C ALA A 134 5.73 14.63 3.90
N THR A 135 6.47 13.75 3.23
CA THR A 135 7.14 14.06 1.96
C THR A 135 6.13 14.32 0.85
N ALA A 136 5.06 13.52 0.78
CA ALA A 136 3.99 13.69 -0.19
C ALA A 136 3.32 15.06 -0.02
N ILE A 137 2.97 15.44 1.21
CA ILE A 137 2.40 16.77 1.53
C ILE A 137 3.34 17.88 1.07
N LYS A 138 4.65 17.76 1.31
CA LYS A 138 5.64 18.76 0.89
C LYS A 138 5.74 18.89 -0.63
N LYS A 139 5.61 17.79 -1.37
CA LYS A 139 5.72 17.74 -2.84
C LYS A 139 4.37 17.96 -3.55
N ASP A 140 3.28 18.14 -2.80
CA ASP A 140 1.91 18.12 -3.28
C ASP A 140 1.55 16.85 -4.09
N ASP A 141 2.10 15.69 -3.70
CA ASP A 141 1.78 14.40 -4.31
C ASP A 141 0.43 13.89 -3.82
N LEU A 142 -0.62 14.26 -4.56
CA LEU A 142 -2.01 13.91 -4.26
C LEU A 142 -2.30 12.41 -4.36
N VAL A 143 -1.58 11.67 -5.20
CA VAL A 143 -1.78 10.22 -5.37
C VAL A 143 -1.33 9.51 -4.10
N THR A 144 -0.14 9.85 -3.59
CA THR A 144 0.35 9.30 -2.33
C THR A 144 -0.53 9.75 -1.16
N MET A 145 -0.92 11.03 -1.09
CA MET A 145 -1.81 11.53 -0.04
C MET A 145 -3.15 10.78 0.03
N ARG A 146 -3.77 10.49 -1.12
CA ARG A 146 -5.05 9.75 -1.19
C ARG A 146 -4.97 8.39 -0.51
N ARG A 147 -3.84 7.68 -0.60
CA ARG A 147 -3.65 6.37 0.05
C ARG A 147 -3.77 6.42 1.57
N HIS A 148 -3.61 7.60 2.16
CA HIS A 148 -3.71 7.85 3.59
C HIS A 148 -5.04 8.51 4.00
N ARG A 149 -6.04 8.53 3.11
CA ARG A 149 -7.39 9.05 3.41
C ARG A 149 -8.03 8.33 4.60
N ASN A 150 -7.83 7.01 4.71
CA ASN A 150 -8.29 6.24 5.85
C ASN A 150 -7.09 5.86 6.75
N PRO A 151 -6.88 6.54 7.90
CA PRO A 151 -5.75 6.26 8.77
C PRO A 151 -5.87 4.95 9.54
N GLY A 152 -7.07 4.37 9.67
CA GLY A 152 -7.33 3.24 10.56
C GLY A 152 -6.49 1.99 10.26
N SER A 153 -6.29 1.66 8.99
CA SER A 153 -5.46 0.51 8.59
C SER A 153 -3.98 0.71 8.95
N TYR A 154 -3.47 1.93 8.86
CA TYR A 154 -2.09 2.27 9.21
C TYR A 154 -1.87 2.27 10.72
N LEU A 155 -2.82 2.83 11.48
CA LEU A 155 -2.78 2.82 12.94
C LEU A 155 -2.84 1.37 13.48
N ALA A 156 -3.68 0.51 12.91
CA ALA A 156 -3.71 -0.91 13.26
C ALA A 156 -2.37 -1.60 12.96
N ALA A 157 -1.68 -1.23 11.87
CA ALA A 157 -0.34 -1.73 11.58
C ALA A 157 0.70 -1.26 12.62
N PHE A 158 0.57 -0.04 13.15
CA PHE A 158 1.44 0.47 14.22
C PHE A 158 1.29 -0.36 15.49
N VAL A 159 0.04 -0.61 15.91
CA VAL A 159 -0.28 -1.46 17.08
C VAL A 159 0.32 -2.85 16.90
N SER A 160 -0.01 -3.52 15.79
CA SER A 160 0.46 -4.89 15.53
C SER A 160 1.99 -5.00 15.50
N CYS A 161 2.68 -4.00 14.95
CA CYS A 161 4.13 -3.98 14.93
C CYS A 161 4.72 -3.74 16.31
N ALA A 162 4.18 -2.78 17.07
CA ALA A 162 4.63 -2.51 18.43
C ALA A 162 4.47 -3.72 19.35
N GLU A 163 3.36 -4.45 19.25
CA GLU A 163 3.16 -5.71 19.98
C GLU A 163 4.22 -6.76 19.63
N LYS A 164 4.53 -6.94 18.34
CA LYS A 164 5.59 -7.87 17.90
C LYS A 164 6.95 -7.47 18.43
N VAL A 165 7.27 -6.18 18.44
CA VAL A 165 8.54 -5.66 18.98
C VAL A 165 8.62 -5.85 20.50
N LYS A 166 7.52 -5.64 21.24
CA LYS A 166 7.44 -5.88 22.69
C LYS A 166 7.64 -7.36 23.05
N ASN A 167 7.17 -8.27 22.19
CA ASN A 167 7.24 -9.71 22.37
C ASN A 167 8.53 -10.36 21.83
N LEU A 168 9.51 -9.57 21.40
CA LEU A 168 10.82 -10.09 21.02
C LEU A 168 11.50 -10.70 22.26
N LYS A 169 11.71 -12.02 22.24
CA LYS A 169 12.62 -12.67 23.19
C LYS A 169 14.05 -12.17 22.90
N PRO A 170 14.90 -11.97 23.93
CA PRO A 170 16.33 -11.77 23.70
C PRO A 170 16.88 -12.95 22.89
N PRO A 171 17.88 -12.72 22.02
CA PRO A 171 18.43 -13.77 21.19
C PRO A 171 18.90 -14.96 22.04
N GLU A 172 18.52 -16.18 21.65
CA GLU A 172 18.88 -17.44 22.34
C GLU A 172 20.41 -17.67 22.42
N ASN A 173 21.21 -16.87 21.73
CA ASN A 173 22.65 -17.03 21.57
C ASN A 173 23.47 -16.64 22.81
N GLU A 174 22.85 -16.14 23.89
CA GLU A 174 23.55 -15.83 25.15
C GLU A 174 23.35 -16.89 26.26
N GLN A 175 22.57 -17.96 26.03
CA GLN A 175 22.38 -19.02 27.03
C GLN A 175 23.41 -20.16 26.99
N LEU A 176 24.45 -20.06 26.18
CA LEU A 176 25.43 -21.16 25.97
C LEU A 176 26.85 -20.92 26.51
N ASN A 177 27.07 -19.89 27.34
CA ASN A 177 28.39 -19.64 27.94
C ASN A 177 28.45 -19.85 29.46
N LEU A 178 27.52 -20.61 30.05
CA LEU A 178 27.52 -20.87 31.51
C LEU A 178 27.98 -22.30 31.90
N PHE A 179 28.41 -23.14 30.94
CA PHE A 179 28.76 -24.55 31.21
C PHE A 179 30.18 -24.97 30.79
N TYR A 180 31.09 -24.05 30.45
CA TYR A 180 32.51 -24.37 30.22
C TYR A 180 33.41 -24.06 31.42
N SER A 181 32.89 -24.24 32.63
CA SER A 181 33.69 -24.17 33.84
C SER A 181 33.27 -25.29 34.77
N THR A 182 33.86 -26.47 34.57
CA THR A 182 34.48 -27.32 35.61
C THR A 182 35.02 -28.60 34.96
N ASP A 183 36.33 -28.77 35.10
CA ASP A 183 37.07 -30.00 35.33
C ASP A 183 37.15 -31.06 34.21
N ASP A 184 38.36 -31.18 33.65
CA ASP A 184 39.10 -32.45 33.72
C ASP A 184 40.57 -32.15 34.09
N LYS A 185 41.03 -32.83 35.14
CA LYS A 185 42.38 -32.78 35.73
C LYS A 185 43.27 -33.89 35.17
N GLU A 186 44.59 -33.63 35.21
CA GLU A 186 45.73 -34.58 35.37
C GLU A 186 45.92 -35.59 34.22
N GLN A 187 47.11 -36.00 33.77
CA GLN A 187 48.52 -35.99 34.20
C GLN A 187 49.33 -36.20 32.87
N ASP A 188 50.56 -35.71 32.70
CA ASP A 188 51.73 -36.55 32.98
C ASP A 188 52.98 -35.68 33.16
N MET A 189 53.66 -35.95 34.26
CA MET A 189 54.98 -35.50 34.64
C MET A 189 55.88 -36.72 34.48
N ASP A 190 56.80 -36.68 33.53
CA ASP A 190 57.96 -37.57 33.50
C ASP A 190 59.22 -36.72 33.31
N ASP A 191 60.13 -36.91 34.25
CA ASP A 191 61.47 -36.34 34.38
C ASP A 191 62.42 -36.92 33.33
N GLU A 192 63.33 -36.10 32.77
CA GLU A 192 64.75 -36.45 32.60
C GLU A 192 65.56 -35.27 32.02
N GLU A 193 66.21 -34.55 32.95
CA GLU A 193 67.63 -34.18 32.97
C GLU A 193 68.43 -34.36 31.66
N TRP A 194 68.98 -33.27 31.10
CA TRP A 194 70.34 -33.25 30.55
C TRP A 194 70.99 -31.86 30.74
N GLU A 195 72.17 -31.91 31.34
CA GLU A 195 73.04 -30.84 31.81
C GLU A 195 73.64 -29.92 30.73
N MET A 196 74.06 -28.74 31.22
CA MET A 196 75.09 -27.80 30.71
C MET A 196 74.77 -26.92 29.49
#